data_AF-A0A971P4A7-F1
#
_entry.id   AF-A0A971P4A7-F1
#
_cell.length_a   1.000
_cell.length_b   1.000
_cell.length_c   1.000
_cell.angle_alpha   90.00
_cell.angle_beta   90.00
_cell.angle_gamma   90.00
#
_symmetry.space_group_name_H-M   'P 1'
#
loop_
_entity.id
_entity.type
_entity.pdbx_description
1 polymer ?
#
loop_
_entity_poly.entity_id
_entity_poly.type
_entity_poly.pdbx_seq_one_letter_code
_entity_poly.pdbx_strand_id
1 'polypeptide(L)'
;MALTILMAGCTEHEAAAPRRPLSIDGVTLADLQPTVTEPPPPVLMFMVVGYLADEQQLEAVRGCFESLPQGPIRFRDKSAFEANGLLAAHGTGMEIGPVGDCLLRMGAQQNGQTALILNPGMDSPFSSVFIEEHAVVYLTAEGDKRTVSLRNGLLSWVLTTQPEATAAGRVRVTIEPVFSPQGILHWPSFERIAQQLGHRFEDLGFEATLREADFVMLSVNRNSFDEMSELERLLFTVPDRDGKVVIYAIICAQVQS
;
A
#
# COMPACT_ATOMS: atom_id res chain seq x y z
N MET A 1 65.71 5.91 13.52
CA MET A 1 64.77 5.01 14.21
C MET A 1 64.30 3.98 13.20
N ALA A 2 64.64 2.72 13.44
CA ALA A 2 64.17 1.57 12.67
C ALA A 2 63.96 0.43 13.67
N LEU A 3 62.84 -0.29 13.61
CA LEU A 3 62.83 -1.75 13.52
C LEU A 3 61.42 -2.29 13.23
N THR A 4 61.44 -3.37 12.45
CA THR A 4 60.39 -4.17 11.83
C THR A 4 59.67 -5.14 12.78
N ILE A 5 58.49 -5.58 12.33
CA ILE A 5 57.48 -6.52 12.88
C ILE A 5 58.02 -7.94 13.16
N LEU A 6 57.43 -8.65 14.15
CA LEU A 6 57.33 -10.12 14.17
C LEU A 6 56.13 -10.64 15.01
N MET A 7 55.42 -11.63 14.45
CA MET A 7 54.29 -12.36 15.05
C MET A 7 54.74 -13.58 15.87
N ALA A 8 54.04 -13.91 16.96
CA ALA A 8 53.79 -15.24 17.56
C ALA A 8 53.19 -15.00 18.97
N GLY A 9 52.24 -15.75 19.54
CA GLY A 9 51.50 -16.93 19.16
C GLY A 9 50.44 -17.18 20.24
N CYS A 10 49.41 -17.97 19.94
CA CYS A 10 48.44 -18.41 20.94
C CYS A 10 49.12 -19.36 21.94
N THR A 11 49.00 -19.07 23.23
CA THR A 11 49.13 -20.07 24.29
C THR A 11 47.76 -20.29 24.90
N GLU A 12 47.22 -21.49 24.70
CA GLU A 12 46.10 -21.99 25.49
C GLU A 12 46.50 -21.98 26.97
N HIS A 13 45.66 -21.35 27.79
CA HIS A 13 45.63 -21.65 29.22
C HIS A 13 44.24 -22.14 29.57
N GLU A 14 44.23 -23.42 29.91
CA GLU A 14 43.10 -24.22 30.36
C GLU A 14 42.47 -23.64 31.65
N ALA A 15 41.14 -23.60 31.64
CA ALA A 15 40.21 -23.60 32.76
C ALA A 15 40.50 -22.72 33.99
N ALA A 16 39.98 -21.48 33.96
CA ALA A 16 39.47 -20.84 35.17
C ALA A 16 37.93 -20.91 35.17
N ALA A 17 37.40 -21.42 36.28
CA ALA A 17 36.00 -21.65 36.65
C ALA A 17 34.96 -20.63 36.12
N PRO A 18 33.68 -21.02 35.97
CA PRO A 18 32.65 -20.19 35.34
C PRO A 18 32.59 -18.82 36.01
N ARG A 19 32.84 -17.77 35.21
CA ARG A 19 32.66 -16.39 35.65
C ARG A 19 31.21 -16.23 36.10
N ARG A 20 31.03 -15.94 37.39
CA ARG A 20 29.74 -15.50 37.94
C ARG A 20 29.14 -14.43 37.02
N PRO A 21 27.80 -14.42 36.82
CA PRO A 21 27.16 -13.35 36.08
C PRO A 21 27.53 -12.00 36.71
N LEU A 22 27.97 -11.06 35.86
CA LEU A 22 28.24 -9.68 36.24
C LEU A 22 26.94 -9.06 36.78
N SER A 23 26.91 -8.84 38.10
CA SER A 23 25.86 -8.07 38.75
C SER A 23 26.14 -6.59 38.53
N ILE A 24 25.38 -5.96 37.65
CA ILE A 24 25.19 -4.51 37.67
C ILE A 24 24.08 -4.30 38.71
N ASP A 25 24.40 -3.62 39.80
CA ASP A 25 23.57 -3.37 40.99
C ASP A 25 22.07 -3.65 40.83
N GLY A 26 21.61 -4.77 41.41
CA GLY A 26 20.21 -5.05 41.66
C GLY A 26 19.35 -5.48 40.47
N VAL A 27 19.91 -5.58 39.26
CA VAL A 27 19.17 -6.04 38.07
C VAL A 27 19.64 -7.45 37.71
N THR A 28 18.77 -8.44 37.91
CA THR A 28 18.98 -9.79 37.38
C THR A 28 18.58 -9.85 35.91
N LEU A 29 19.18 -10.76 35.14
CA LEU A 29 18.75 -11.02 33.75
C LEU A 29 17.27 -11.41 33.63
N ALA A 30 16.63 -11.84 34.72
CA ALA A 30 15.19 -12.08 34.78
C ALA A 30 14.37 -10.77 34.82
N ASP A 31 14.93 -9.70 35.38
CA ASP A 31 14.33 -8.35 35.38
C ASP A 31 14.41 -7.67 34.00
N LEU A 32 15.24 -8.23 33.10
CA LEU A 32 15.32 -7.83 31.69
C LEU A 32 14.40 -8.67 30.79
N GLN A 33 13.61 -9.61 31.33
CA GLN A 33 12.55 -10.23 30.54
C GLN A 33 11.55 -9.13 30.20
N PRO A 34 11.28 -8.87 28.91
CA PRO A 34 10.25 -7.92 28.54
C PRO A 34 8.97 -8.40 29.20
N THR A 35 8.39 -7.54 30.04
CA THR A 35 7.03 -7.72 30.54
C THR A 35 6.13 -7.53 29.33
N VAL A 36 6.02 -8.56 28.47
CA VAL A 36 5.09 -8.58 27.34
C VAL A 36 3.71 -8.79 27.94
N THR A 37 3.19 -7.76 28.59
CA THR A 37 1.83 -7.72 29.16
C THR A 37 0.80 -7.35 28.11
N GLU A 38 1.23 -6.82 26.96
CA GLU A 38 0.36 -6.53 25.84
C GLU A 38 0.59 -7.57 24.73
N PRO A 39 -0.48 -8.22 24.22
CA PRO A 39 -0.35 -9.03 23.02
C PRO A 39 0.25 -8.18 21.88
N PRO A 40 1.07 -8.78 21.00
CA PRO A 40 1.63 -8.04 19.88
C PRO A 40 0.50 -7.37 19.08
N PRO A 41 0.73 -6.16 18.54
CA PRO A 41 -0.29 -5.49 17.74
C PRO A 41 -0.69 -6.39 16.56
N PRO A 42 -1.98 -6.40 16.17
CA PRO A 42 -2.44 -7.27 15.10
C PRO A 42 -1.72 -6.90 13.81
N VAL A 43 -1.15 -7.91 13.15
CA VAL A 43 -0.45 -7.75 11.87
C VAL A 43 -1.43 -8.11 10.75
N LEU A 44 -1.63 -7.17 9.83
CA LEU A 44 -2.53 -7.34 8.71
C LEU A 44 -1.72 -7.55 7.44
N MET A 45 -2.00 -8.62 6.70
CA MET A 45 -1.28 -8.94 5.47
C MET A 45 -2.20 -8.77 4.26
N PHE A 46 -1.69 -8.05 3.26
CA PHE A 46 -2.37 -7.86 1.99
C PHE A 46 -1.48 -8.31 0.83
N MET A 47 -2.10 -8.86 -0.20
CA MET A 47 -1.44 -9.10 -1.49
C MET A 47 -2.00 -8.13 -2.51
N VAL A 48 -1.14 -7.31 -3.09
CA VAL A 48 -1.49 -6.43 -4.21
C VAL A 48 -0.96 -7.06 -5.49
N VAL A 49 -1.87 -7.44 -6.39
CA VAL A 49 -1.55 -7.99 -7.71
C VAL A 49 -1.85 -6.93 -8.76
N GLY A 50 -0.87 -6.64 -9.61
CA GLY A 50 -1.04 -5.72 -10.74
C GLY A 50 -1.26 -6.49 -12.04
N TYR A 51 -2.23 -6.05 -12.85
CA TYR A 51 -2.46 -6.53 -14.21
C TYR A 51 -2.33 -5.36 -15.20
N LEU A 52 -1.60 -5.52 -16.30
CA LEU A 52 -1.52 -4.54 -17.37
C LEU A 52 -2.57 -4.82 -18.44
N ALA A 53 -3.29 -3.79 -18.85
CA ALA A 53 -4.20 -3.82 -19.98
C ALA A 53 -3.83 -2.74 -21.00
N ASP A 54 -3.98 -3.07 -22.29
CA ASP A 54 -3.95 -2.11 -23.40
C ASP A 54 -5.26 -1.31 -23.45
N GLU A 55 -5.23 -0.17 -24.17
CA GLU A 55 -6.43 0.64 -24.43
C GLU A 55 -7.59 -0.20 -24.98
N GLN A 56 -7.30 -1.07 -25.96
CA GLN A 56 -8.29 -1.93 -26.62
C GLN A 56 -8.98 -2.92 -25.66
N GLN A 57 -8.41 -3.12 -24.47
CA GLN A 57 -8.89 -4.06 -23.47
C GLN A 57 -9.67 -3.38 -22.34
N LEU A 58 -9.64 -2.05 -22.23
CA LEU A 58 -10.20 -1.31 -21.08
C LEU A 58 -11.70 -1.54 -20.90
N GLU A 59 -12.47 -1.48 -21.98
CA GLU A 59 -13.91 -1.75 -21.93
C GLU A 59 -14.21 -3.18 -21.45
N ALA A 60 -13.45 -4.15 -21.95
CA ALA A 60 -13.61 -5.56 -21.62
C ALA A 60 -13.20 -5.86 -20.16
N VAL A 61 -12.10 -5.24 -19.70
CA VAL A 61 -11.66 -5.30 -18.30
C VAL A 61 -12.73 -4.72 -17.37
N ARG A 62 -13.35 -3.58 -17.72
CA ARG A 62 -14.44 -3.01 -16.92
C ARG A 62 -15.61 -3.98 -16.78
N GLY A 63 -15.94 -4.72 -17.83
CA GLY A 63 -16.95 -5.80 -17.77
C GLY A 63 -16.64 -6.88 -16.71
N CYS A 64 -15.36 -7.15 -16.42
CA CYS A 64 -14.98 -8.05 -15.34
C CYS A 64 -15.33 -7.48 -13.95
N PHE A 65 -15.30 -6.15 -13.78
CA PHE A 65 -15.67 -5.50 -12.52
C PHE A 65 -17.18 -5.51 -12.31
N GLU A 66 -17.96 -5.31 -13.38
CA GLU A 66 -19.43 -5.33 -13.33
C GLU A 66 -20.00 -6.69 -12.92
N SER A 67 -19.23 -7.77 -13.11
CA SER A 67 -19.59 -9.13 -12.70
C SER A 67 -19.49 -9.37 -11.19
N LEU A 68 -18.79 -8.49 -10.46
CA LEU A 68 -18.65 -8.61 -9.02
C LEU A 68 -19.94 -8.19 -8.31
N PRO A 69 -20.30 -8.86 -7.20
CA PRO A 69 -21.35 -8.36 -6.33
C PRO A 69 -20.96 -6.95 -5.91
N GLN A 70 -21.92 -6.02 -5.97
CA GLN A 70 -21.75 -4.68 -5.43
C GLN A 70 -21.66 -4.79 -3.89
N GLY A 71 -20.49 -5.19 -3.39
CA GLY A 71 -20.15 -5.16 -1.98
C GLY A 71 -20.05 -3.72 -1.50
N PRO A 72 -20.16 -3.47 -0.18
CA PRO A 72 -20.26 -2.11 0.34
C PRO A 72 -18.88 -1.42 0.31
N ILE A 73 -18.50 -0.89 -0.86
CA ILE A 73 -17.54 0.20 -0.92
C ILE A 73 -18.26 1.48 -0.53
N ARG A 74 -17.75 2.13 0.51
CA ARG A 74 -18.19 3.45 0.93
C ARG A 74 -17.21 4.49 0.39
N PHE A 75 -17.53 5.03 -0.77
CA PHE A 75 -16.81 6.20 -1.30
C PHE A 75 -16.98 7.39 -0.36
N ARG A 76 -15.92 8.19 -0.18
CA ARG A 76 -16.05 9.50 0.48
C ARG A 76 -16.95 10.41 -0.34
N ASP A 77 -16.71 10.47 -1.65
CA ASP A 77 -17.66 10.97 -2.64
C ASP A 77 -17.62 10.12 -3.92
N LYS A 78 -18.72 9.40 -4.19
CA LYS A 78 -18.80 8.51 -5.37
C LYS A 78 -18.79 9.30 -6.68
N SER A 79 -19.45 10.46 -6.72
CA SER A 79 -19.57 11.27 -7.93
C SER A 79 -18.22 11.88 -8.30
N ALA A 80 -17.48 12.40 -7.32
CA ALA A 80 -16.12 12.88 -7.54
C ALA A 80 -15.18 11.75 -7.98
N PHE A 81 -15.23 10.60 -7.30
CA PHE A 81 -14.42 9.43 -7.63
C PHE A 81 -14.61 9.01 -9.10
N GLU A 82 -15.87 8.83 -9.54
CA GLU A 82 -16.19 8.42 -10.91
C GLU A 82 -15.94 9.55 -11.93
N ALA A 83 -16.18 10.81 -11.58
CA ALA A 83 -15.94 11.95 -12.46
C ALA A 83 -14.45 12.16 -12.77
N ASN A 84 -13.57 11.81 -11.82
CA ASN A 84 -12.12 11.72 -12.03
C ASN A 84 -11.70 10.40 -12.69
N GLY A 85 -12.64 9.65 -13.27
CA GLY A 85 -12.36 8.45 -14.05
C GLY A 85 -11.80 7.29 -13.25
N LEU A 86 -12.08 7.21 -11.95
CA LEU A 86 -11.65 6.11 -11.09
C LEU A 86 -12.75 5.05 -11.01
N LEU A 87 -12.34 3.78 -10.94
CA LEU A 87 -13.23 2.63 -10.80
C LEU A 87 -12.74 1.74 -9.65
N ALA A 88 -13.63 1.40 -8.72
CA ALA A 88 -13.37 0.43 -7.67
C ALA A 88 -14.52 -0.57 -7.56
N ALA A 89 -14.19 -1.83 -7.31
CA ALA A 89 -15.16 -2.89 -7.05
C ALA A 89 -14.70 -3.78 -5.92
N HIS A 90 -15.64 -4.32 -5.15
CA HIS A 90 -15.37 -5.24 -4.05
C HIS A 90 -15.69 -6.66 -4.51
N GLY A 91 -14.86 -7.62 -4.09
CA GLY A 91 -15.14 -9.05 -4.27
C GLY A 91 -14.81 -9.86 -3.02
N THR A 92 -15.35 -11.07 -2.98
CA THR A 92 -15.15 -12.06 -1.92
C THR A 92 -14.18 -13.13 -2.39
N GLY A 93 -13.60 -13.91 -1.47
CA GLY A 93 -12.63 -14.96 -1.82
C GLY A 93 -13.09 -15.96 -2.90
N MET A 94 -14.40 -16.18 -3.04
CA MET A 94 -14.96 -17.07 -4.09
C MET A 94 -14.81 -16.50 -5.51
N GLU A 95 -14.69 -15.17 -5.64
CA GLU A 95 -14.66 -14.46 -6.92
C GLU A 95 -13.26 -14.14 -7.42
N ILE A 96 -12.22 -14.30 -6.59
CA ILE A 96 -10.82 -14.00 -6.97
C ILE A 96 -10.41 -14.78 -8.21
N GLY A 97 -10.65 -16.10 -8.22
CA GLY A 97 -10.34 -16.96 -9.37
C GLY A 97 -11.09 -16.54 -10.64
N PRO A 98 -12.44 -16.49 -10.60
CA PRO A 98 -13.25 -16.05 -11.73
C PRO A 98 -12.87 -14.67 -12.30
N VAL A 99 -12.58 -13.69 -11.46
CA VAL A 99 -12.15 -12.35 -11.91
C VAL A 99 -10.75 -12.39 -12.52
N GLY A 100 -9.80 -13.09 -11.90
CA GLY A 100 -8.47 -13.30 -12.47
C GLY A 100 -8.53 -13.94 -13.86
N ASP A 101 -9.35 -15.00 -14.01
CA ASP A 101 -9.57 -15.66 -15.30
C ASP A 101 -10.24 -14.73 -16.33
N CYS A 102 -11.16 -13.86 -15.89
CA CYS A 102 -11.78 -12.86 -16.75
C CYS A 102 -10.73 -11.89 -17.30
N LEU A 103 -9.90 -11.31 -16.43
CA LEU A 103 -8.84 -10.38 -16.82
C LEU A 103 -7.86 -11.01 -17.81
N LEU A 104 -7.38 -12.22 -17.53
CA LEU A 104 -6.47 -12.95 -18.40
C LEU A 104 -7.11 -13.27 -19.77
N ARG A 105 -8.39 -13.65 -19.78
CA ARG A 105 -9.14 -13.92 -21.03
C ARG A 105 -9.32 -12.67 -21.88
N MET A 106 -9.50 -11.51 -21.25
CA MET A 106 -9.57 -10.21 -21.94
C MET A 106 -8.19 -9.69 -22.37
N GLY A 107 -7.12 -10.46 -22.12
CA GLY A 107 -5.77 -10.19 -22.58
C GLY A 107 -4.94 -9.32 -21.64
N ALA A 108 -5.44 -9.04 -20.43
CA ALA A 108 -4.64 -8.40 -19.40
C ALA A 108 -3.50 -9.33 -18.96
N GLN A 109 -2.35 -8.76 -18.65
CA GLN A 109 -1.13 -9.51 -18.29
C GLN A 109 -0.76 -9.23 -16.85
N GLN A 110 -0.53 -10.26 -16.04
CA GLN A 110 -0.04 -10.04 -14.68
C GLN A 110 1.34 -9.35 -14.72
N ASN A 111 1.43 -8.16 -14.15
CA ASN A 111 2.65 -7.33 -14.10
C ASN A 111 3.56 -7.73 -12.93
N GLY A 112 2.95 -8.15 -11.83
CA GLY A 112 3.66 -8.42 -10.58
C GLY A 112 2.71 -8.58 -9.40
N GLN A 113 3.31 -8.90 -8.26
CA GLN A 113 2.62 -9.07 -6.99
C GLN A 113 3.51 -8.57 -5.86
N THR A 114 2.92 -7.89 -4.89
CA THR A 114 3.61 -7.36 -3.71
C THR A 114 2.83 -7.72 -2.46
N ALA A 115 3.54 -8.23 -1.45
CA ALA A 115 2.98 -8.43 -0.12
C ALA A 115 3.16 -7.15 0.69
N LEU A 116 2.09 -6.69 1.33
CA LEU A 116 2.11 -5.59 2.29
C LEU A 116 1.83 -6.15 3.68
N ILE A 117 2.68 -5.80 4.63
CA ILE A 117 2.51 -6.11 6.05
C ILE A 117 2.24 -4.78 6.73
N LEU A 118 1.00 -4.58 7.20
CA LEU A 118 0.53 -3.31 7.74
C LEU A 118 0.33 -3.40 9.25
N ASN A 119 0.83 -2.36 9.92
CA ASN A 119 0.40 -2.02 11.28
C ASN A 119 -0.89 -1.19 11.19
N PRO A 120 -1.90 -1.46 12.04
CA PRO A 120 -3.13 -0.67 12.06
C PRO A 120 -2.89 0.84 12.18
N GLY A 121 -3.62 1.62 11.39
CA GLY A 121 -3.56 3.08 11.37
C GLY A 121 -2.36 3.67 10.61
N MET A 122 -1.47 2.84 10.07
CA MET A 122 -0.31 3.28 9.32
C MET A 122 -0.59 3.28 7.82
N ASP A 123 -0.13 4.32 7.13
CA ASP A 123 -0.23 4.44 5.68
C ASP A 123 0.80 3.52 5.01
N SER A 124 0.34 2.72 4.04
CA SER A 124 1.20 1.84 3.24
C SER A 124 0.98 2.13 1.75
N PRO A 125 1.94 2.80 1.07
CA PRO A 125 1.85 2.99 -0.37
C PRO A 125 2.06 1.66 -1.09
N PHE A 126 1.21 1.35 -2.08
CA PHE A 126 1.32 0.12 -2.88
C PHE A 126 1.54 0.36 -4.37
N SER A 127 1.38 1.60 -4.80
CA SER A 127 1.79 2.12 -6.11
C SER A 127 2.35 3.51 -5.90
N SER A 128 3.37 3.90 -6.67
CA SER A 128 3.98 5.22 -6.56
C SER A 128 4.60 5.65 -7.89
N VAL A 129 4.39 6.91 -8.25
CA VAL A 129 5.06 7.58 -9.37
C VAL A 129 5.80 8.81 -8.84
N PHE A 130 7.01 9.03 -9.34
CA PHE A 130 7.77 10.22 -8.99
C PHE A 130 7.29 11.42 -9.79
N ILE A 131 7.11 12.55 -9.10
CA ILE A 131 6.68 13.82 -9.66
C ILE A 131 7.78 14.85 -9.45
N GLU A 132 8.37 15.34 -10.55
CA GLU A 132 9.32 16.45 -10.53
C GLU A 132 8.59 17.78 -10.31
N GLU A 133 7.73 18.15 -11.25
CA GLU A 133 6.84 19.30 -11.17
C GLU A 133 5.63 19.04 -12.06
N HIS A 134 4.44 19.15 -11.49
CA HIS A 134 3.20 18.90 -12.21
C HIS A 134 2.02 19.64 -11.58
N ALA A 135 1.10 20.13 -12.39
CA ALA A 135 -0.12 20.77 -11.92
C ALA A 135 -1.31 19.86 -12.20
N VAL A 136 -1.73 19.09 -11.20
CA VAL A 136 -2.82 18.11 -11.35
C VAL A 136 -4.15 18.81 -11.17
N VAL A 137 -5.05 18.64 -12.13
CA VAL A 137 -6.46 19.07 -12.03
C VAL A 137 -7.33 17.87 -11.68
N TYR A 138 -8.16 18.01 -10.66
CA TYR A 138 -9.17 17.02 -10.28
C TYR A 138 -10.51 17.68 -9.94
N LEU A 139 -11.59 16.90 -10.00
CA LEU A 139 -12.95 17.33 -9.64
C LEU A 139 -13.25 16.97 -8.19
N THR A 140 -13.81 17.91 -7.43
CA THR A 140 -14.23 17.68 -6.04
C THR A 140 -15.63 17.11 -5.94
N ALA A 141 -16.07 16.82 -4.71
CA ALA A 141 -17.44 16.45 -4.37
C ALA A 141 -18.50 17.39 -4.97
N GLU A 142 -18.23 18.69 -4.99
CA GLU A 142 -19.15 19.72 -5.51
C GLU A 142 -19.14 19.83 -7.04
N GLY A 143 -18.29 19.05 -7.72
CA GLY A 143 -18.06 19.14 -9.16
C GLY A 143 -17.12 20.29 -9.56
N ASP A 144 -16.53 20.98 -8.59
CA ASP A 144 -15.58 22.05 -8.84
C ASP A 144 -14.22 21.48 -9.30
N LYS A 145 -13.59 22.17 -10.25
CA LYS A 145 -12.21 21.87 -10.65
C LYS A 145 -11.25 22.46 -9.63
N ARG A 146 -10.43 21.63 -9.00
CA ARG A 146 -9.28 22.05 -8.19
C ARG A 146 -7.99 21.73 -8.91
N THR A 147 -7.03 22.64 -8.80
CA THR A 147 -5.67 22.47 -9.31
C THR A 147 -4.71 22.40 -8.13
N VAL A 148 -3.83 21.40 -8.13
CA VAL A 148 -2.81 21.21 -7.11
C VAL A 148 -1.45 21.12 -7.77
N SER A 149 -0.53 22.00 -7.38
CA SER A 149 0.86 21.95 -7.82
C SER A 149 1.65 20.96 -6.97
N LEU A 150 2.05 19.85 -7.58
CA LEU A 150 2.88 18.81 -7.00
C LEU A 150 4.32 19.03 -7.43
N ARG A 151 5.26 18.98 -6.50
CA ARG A 151 6.69 19.22 -6.77
C ARG A 151 7.59 18.31 -5.94
N ASN A 152 8.52 17.67 -6.61
CA ASN A 152 9.58 16.84 -6.05
C ASN A 152 9.07 15.89 -4.96
N GLY A 153 8.32 14.86 -5.36
CA GLY A 153 7.69 13.91 -4.43
C GLY A 153 7.17 12.67 -5.11
N LEU A 154 6.45 11.85 -4.35
CA LEU A 154 5.79 10.64 -4.84
C LEU A 154 4.28 10.84 -4.79
N LEU A 155 3.59 10.61 -5.89
CA LEU A 155 2.14 10.40 -5.90
C LEU A 155 1.88 8.91 -5.81
N SER A 156 1.08 8.49 -4.84
CA SER A 156 0.91 7.08 -4.49
C SER A 156 -0.54 6.74 -4.25
N TRP A 157 -0.92 5.49 -4.55
CA TRP A 157 -2.06 4.88 -3.89
C TRP A 157 -1.64 4.39 -2.51
N VAL A 158 -2.36 4.81 -1.48
CA VAL A 158 -2.11 4.45 -0.09
C VAL A 158 -3.24 3.57 0.42
N LEU A 159 -2.86 2.49 1.11
CA LEU A 159 -3.74 1.63 1.87
C LEU A 159 -3.52 1.89 3.36
N THR A 160 -4.59 2.19 4.09
CA THR A 160 -4.59 2.33 5.56
C THR A 160 -5.62 1.38 6.14
N THR A 161 -5.28 0.68 7.23
CA THR A 161 -6.11 -0.40 7.77
C THR A 161 -6.44 -0.20 9.24
N GLN A 162 -7.65 -0.55 9.66
CA GLN A 162 -8.06 -0.60 11.07
C GLN A 162 -8.90 -1.85 11.36
N PRO A 163 -8.57 -2.66 12.37
CA PRO A 163 -9.43 -3.76 12.81
C PRO A 163 -10.83 -3.25 13.17
N GLU A 164 -11.89 -3.98 12.81
CA GLU A 164 -13.24 -3.60 13.25
C GLU A 164 -13.49 -4.05 14.69
N ALA A 165 -13.71 -3.07 15.58
CA ALA A 165 -13.99 -3.33 17.00
C ALA A 165 -15.24 -4.22 17.23
N THR A 166 -16.22 -4.16 16.32
CA THR A 166 -17.50 -4.86 16.45
C THR A 166 -17.56 -6.21 15.74
N ALA A 167 -16.52 -6.58 14.99
CA ALA A 167 -16.53 -7.80 14.18
C ALA A 167 -15.12 -8.40 14.04
N ALA A 168 -14.84 -9.42 14.85
CA ALA A 168 -13.58 -10.17 14.77
C ALA A 168 -13.33 -10.73 13.35
N GLY A 169 -12.07 -10.71 12.93
CA GLY A 169 -11.65 -11.17 11.59
C GLY A 169 -12.06 -10.25 10.46
N ARG A 170 -12.54 -9.03 10.74
CA ARG A 170 -12.80 -7.98 9.74
C ARG A 170 -11.84 -6.81 9.93
N VAL A 171 -11.39 -6.26 8.80
CA VAL A 171 -10.56 -5.07 8.74
C VAL A 171 -11.26 -4.04 7.87
N ARG A 172 -11.36 -2.81 8.39
CA ARG A 172 -11.70 -1.65 7.58
C ARG A 172 -10.45 -1.18 6.86
N VAL A 173 -10.55 -1.05 5.55
CA VAL A 173 -9.50 -0.51 4.70
C VAL A 173 -9.93 0.83 4.15
N THR A 174 -9.01 1.78 4.08
CA THR A 174 -9.14 3.05 3.36
C THR A 174 -8.11 3.04 2.25
N ILE A 175 -8.56 3.34 1.03
CA ILE A 175 -7.69 3.46 -0.14
C ILE A 175 -7.91 4.85 -0.73
N GLU A 176 -6.83 5.62 -0.88
CA GLU A 176 -6.90 6.96 -1.46
C GLU A 176 -5.57 7.38 -2.12
N PRO A 177 -5.60 8.32 -3.09
CA PRO A 177 -4.39 8.91 -3.64
C PRO A 177 -3.77 9.91 -2.65
N VAL A 178 -2.45 9.82 -2.46
CA VAL A 178 -1.69 10.71 -1.60
C VAL A 178 -0.40 11.14 -2.27
N PHE A 179 -0.13 12.43 -2.30
CA PHE A 179 1.16 12.99 -2.70
C PHE A 179 2.03 13.28 -1.46
N SER A 180 3.26 12.77 -1.46
CA SER A 180 4.26 12.97 -0.39
C SER A 180 5.52 13.65 -0.94
N PRO A 181 5.87 14.88 -0.51
CA PRO A 181 7.11 15.54 -0.91
C PRO A 181 8.38 14.79 -0.47
N GLN A 182 9.40 14.75 -1.33
CA GLN A 182 10.64 14.00 -1.09
C GLN A 182 11.45 14.47 0.12
N GLY A 183 11.41 15.77 0.42
CA GLY A 183 12.15 16.34 1.55
C GLY A 183 11.78 15.73 2.91
N ILE A 184 10.69 14.96 2.96
CA ILE A 184 10.14 14.35 4.17
C ILE A 184 10.52 12.85 4.25
N LEU A 185 10.76 12.16 3.12
CA LEU A 185 11.02 10.71 3.04
C LEU A 185 12.18 10.21 3.91
N HIS A 186 13.12 11.09 4.27
CA HIS A 186 14.32 10.74 5.04
C HIS A 186 14.25 11.14 6.52
N TRP A 187 13.13 11.69 7.00
CA TRP A 187 13.03 12.18 8.37
C TRP A 187 12.68 11.06 9.37
N PRO A 188 13.31 11.04 10.57
CA PRO A 188 12.84 10.19 11.66
C PRO A 188 11.39 10.54 11.99
N SER A 189 10.50 9.55 12.09
CA SER A 189 9.03 9.73 12.21
C SER A 189 8.33 10.19 10.92
N PHE A 190 8.92 9.91 9.76
CA PHE A 190 8.37 10.15 8.42
C PHE A 190 6.86 9.90 8.34
N GLU A 191 6.39 8.76 8.82
CA GLU A 191 5.00 8.30 8.65
C GLU A 191 3.98 9.29 9.24
N ARG A 192 4.26 9.87 10.42
CA ARG A 192 3.37 10.84 11.08
C ARG A 192 3.43 12.22 10.43
N ILE A 193 4.59 12.60 9.89
CA ILE A 193 4.82 13.91 9.27
C ILE A 193 4.32 13.91 7.82
N ALA A 194 4.48 12.80 7.10
CA ALA A 194 3.96 12.60 5.74
C ALA A 194 2.43 12.73 5.71
N GLN A 195 1.74 12.20 6.73
CA GLN A 195 0.29 12.40 6.89
C GLN A 195 -0.10 13.89 7.06
N GLN A 196 0.78 14.74 7.60
CA GLN A 196 0.49 16.17 7.84
C GLN A 196 0.94 17.10 6.72
N LEU A 197 1.99 16.73 5.99
CA LEU A 197 2.62 17.57 4.95
C LEU A 197 2.33 17.10 3.53
N GLY A 198 1.81 15.89 3.37
CA GLY A 198 1.34 15.37 2.09
C GLY A 198 0.01 16.00 1.67
N HIS A 199 -0.29 15.94 0.38
CA HIS A 199 -1.61 16.28 -0.14
C HIS A 199 -2.42 14.99 -0.31
N ARG A 200 -3.51 14.86 0.44
CA ARG A 200 -4.46 13.74 0.28
C ARG A 200 -5.59 14.19 -0.64
N PHE A 201 -5.87 13.39 -1.66
CA PHE A 201 -7.02 13.61 -2.53
C PHE A 201 -8.25 12.96 -1.87
N GLU A 202 -8.68 13.51 -0.72
CA GLU A 202 -9.67 12.89 0.16
C GLU A 202 -11.00 12.58 -0.54
N ASP A 203 -11.47 13.47 -1.43
CA ASP A 203 -12.71 13.25 -2.20
C ASP A 203 -12.65 12.00 -3.10
N LEU A 204 -11.44 11.54 -3.41
CA LEU A 204 -11.15 10.40 -4.28
C LEU A 204 -10.80 9.12 -3.49
N GLY A 205 -10.99 9.16 -2.17
CA GLY A 205 -10.82 8.00 -1.30
C GLY A 205 -12.10 7.19 -1.12
N PHE A 206 -11.93 5.92 -0.76
CA PHE A 206 -13.04 5.06 -0.35
C PHE A 206 -12.65 4.13 0.79
N GLU A 207 -13.66 3.63 1.49
CA GLU A 207 -13.55 2.63 2.53
C GLU A 207 -14.22 1.32 2.09
N ALA A 208 -13.64 0.19 2.50
CA ALA A 208 -14.27 -1.12 2.40
C ALA A 208 -14.01 -1.91 3.69
N THR A 209 -14.90 -2.84 4.02
CA THR A 209 -14.67 -3.80 5.11
C THR A 209 -14.37 -5.15 4.48
N LEU A 210 -13.18 -5.67 4.76
CA LEU A 210 -12.68 -6.93 4.20
C LEU A 210 -12.51 -7.97 5.30
N ARG A 211 -12.72 -9.23 4.94
CA ARG A 211 -12.25 -10.41 5.68
C ARG A 211 -11.07 -11.03 4.94
N GLU A 212 -10.45 -12.02 5.56
CA GLU A 212 -9.51 -12.89 4.86
C GLU A 212 -10.12 -13.41 3.54
N ALA A 213 -9.32 -13.32 2.48
CA ALA A 213 -9.64 -13.59 1.08
C ALA A 213 -10.63 -12.62 0.40
N ASP A 214 -11.23 -11.64 1.09
CA ASP A 214 -11.94 -10.57 0.40
C ASP A 214 -10.94 -9.63 -0.29
N PHE A 215 -11.40 -8.91 -1.32
CA PHE A 215 -10.53 -8.07 -2.13
C PHE A 215 -11.23 -6.83 -2.66
N VAL A 216 -10.41 -5.85 -3.05
CA VAL A 216 -10.81 -4.68 -3.81
C VAL A 216 -10.08 -4.68 -5.14
N MET A 217 -10.83 -4.47 -6.22
CA MET A 217 -10.31 -4.15 -7.54
C MET A 217 -10.27 -2.64 -7.71
N LEU A 218 -9.22 -2.11 -8.32
CA LEU A 218 -9.03 -0.69 -8.59
C LEU A 218 -8.46 -0.47 -9.99
N SER A 219 -9.10 0.38 -10.78
CA SER A 219 -8.68 0.72 -12.15
C SER A 219 -9.24 2.07 -12.60
N VAL A 220 -9.05 2.38 -13.86
CA VAL A 220 -9.66 3.50 -14.58
C VAL A 220 -11.10 3.18 -14.98
N ASN A 221 -11.93 4.22 -15.14
CA ASN A 221 -13.31 4.15 -15.63
C ASN A 221 -13.44 4.74 -17.06
N ARG A 222 -12.35 4.71 -17.83
CA ARG A 222 -12.28 5.25 -19.20
C ARG A 222 -12.01 4.14 -20.20
N ASN A 223 -12.50 4.35 -21.42
CA ASN A 223 -12.35 3.38 -22.50
C ASN A 223 -11.15 3.69 -23.42
N SER A 224 -10.60 4.90 -23.34
CA SER A 224 -9.45 5.33 -24.15
C SER A 224 -8.46 6.12 -23.31
N PHE A 225 -7.19 6.16 -23.71
CA PHE A 225 -6.20 7.00 -23.04
C PHE A 225 -6.53 8.47 -23.23
N ASP A 226 -7.01 8.89 -24.39
CA ASP A 226 -7.35 10.29 -24.70
C ASP A 226 -8.42 10.88 -23.76
N GLU A 227 -9.28 10.05 -23.18
CA GLU A 227 -10.28 10.46 -22.20
C GLU A 227 -9.74 10.55 -20.76
N MET A 228 -8.56 9.99 -20.49
CA MET A 228 -8.00 9.96 -19.14
C MET A 228 -7.53 11.35 -18.71
N SER A 229 -7.97 11.74 -17.51
CA SER A 229 -7.38 12.86 -16.80
C SER A 229 -5.90 12.61 -16.50
N GLU A 230 -5.19 13.70 -16.24
CA GLU A 230 -3.78 13.67 -15.88
C GLU A 230 -3.56 12.87 -14.58
N LEU A 231 -4.47 13.00 -13.61
CA LEU A 231 -4.43 12.23 -12.37
C LEU A 231 -4.58 10.72 -12.61
N GLU A 232 -5.52 10.30 -13.47
CA GLU A 232 -5.67 8.89 -13.85
C GLU A 232 -4.40 8.32 -14.48
N ARG A 233 -3.80 9.08 -15.41
CA ARG A 233 -2.56 8.68 -16.06
C ARG A 233 -1.44 8.50 -15.04
N LEU A 234 -1.26 9.46 -14.13
CA LEU A 234 -0.23 9.36 -13.10
C LEU A 234 -0.45 8.17 -12.13
N LEU A 235 -1.71 7.84 -11.81
CA LEU A 235 -2.04 6.78 -10.85
C LEU A 235 -2.03 5.37 -11.45
N PHE A 236 -2.28 5.25 -12.76
CA PHE A 236 -2.49 3.94 -13.40
C PHE A 236 -1.60 3.66 -14.61
N THR A 237 -0.76 4.59 -15.06
CA THR A 237 0.26 4.25 -16.07
C THR A 237 1.55 3.85 -15.37
N VAL A 238 2.21 2.83 -15.92
CA VAL A 238 3.49 2.34 -15.40
C VAL A 238 4.61 2.97 -16.22
N PRO A 239 5.60 3.63 -15.60
CA PRO A 239 6.79 4.11 -16.30
C PRO A 239 7.42 2.96 -17.12
N ASP A 240 7.88 3.26 -18.34
CA ASP A 240 8.50 2.29 -19.26
C ASP A 240 7.55 1.25 -19.87
N ARG A 241 6.23 1.38 -19.67
CA ARG A 241 5.20 0.53 -20.28
C ARG A 241 4.19 1.38 -21.04
N ASP A 242 4.67 1.95 -22.15
CA ASP A 242 3.86 2.80 -23.02
C ASP A 242 2.55 2.11 -23.43
N GLY A 243 1.46 2.87 -23.35
CA GLY A 243 0.14 2.42 -23.76
C GLY A 243 -0.45 1.31 -22.89
N LYS A 244 -0.03 1.18 -21.64
CA LYS A 244 -0.59 0.22 -20.67
C LYS A 244 -1.17 0.93 -19.45
N VAL A 245 -2.26 0.38 -18.96
CA VAL A 245 -2.90 0.74 -17.69
C VAL A 245 -2.78 -0.42 -16.73
N VAL A 246 -2.39 -0.13 -15.49
CA VAL A 246 -2.39 -1.12 -14.42
C VAL A 246 -3.75 -1.19 -13.74
N ILE A 247 -4.18 -2.41 -13.45
CA ILE A 247 -5.35 -2.76 -12.66
C ILE A 247 -4.83 -3.42 -11.39
N TYR A 248 -5.28 -2.96 -10.24
CA TYR A 248 -4.88 -3.54 -8.96
C TYR A 248 -5.97 -4.46 -8.42
N ALA A 249 -5.57 -5.66 -7.98
CA ALA A 249 -6.34 -6.49 -7.07
C ALA A 249 -5.66 -6.45 -5.70
N ILE A 250 -6.32 -5.85 -4.71
CA ILE A 250 -5.84 -5.71 -3.33
C ILE A 250 -6.58 -6.72 -2.46
N ILE A 251 -5.91 -7.82 -2.12
CA ILE A 251 -6.49 -8.98 -1.45
C ILE A 251 -6.10 -8.95 0.02
N CYS A 252 -7.07 -9.04 0.93
CA CYS A 252 -6.80 -9.24 2.34
C CYS A 252 -6.36 -10.69 2.57
N ALA A 253 -5.06 -10.92 2.71
CA ALA A 253 -4.49 -12.26 2.74
C ALA A 253 -4.52 -12.87 4.15
N GLN A 254 -4.42 -12.04 5.18
CA GLN A 254 -4.50 -12.52 6.56
C GLN A 254 -4.90 -11.38 7.52
N VAL A 255 -5.77 -11.71 8.47
CA VAL A 255 -6.12 -10.87 9.62
C VAL A 255 -5.68 -11.61 10.89
N GLN A 256 -4.46 -11.33 11.39
CA GLN A 256 -4.01 -11.88 12.67
C GLN A 256 -4.51 -11.00 13.81
N SER A 257 -5.43 -11.53 14.62
CA SER A 257 -5.96 -10.89 15.84
C SER A 257 -5.29 -11.40 17.10
#